data_AF-A0AAU9N4A5-F1
#
_entry.id   AF-A0AAU9N4A5-F1
#
_cell.length_a   1.000
_cell.length_b   1.000
_cell.length_c   1.000
_cell.angle_alpha   90.00
_cell.angle_beta   90.00
_cell.angle_gamma   90.00
#
_symmetry.space_group_name_H-M   'P 1'
#
loop_
_entity.id
_entity.type
_entity.pdbx_description
1 polymer ?
#
loop_
_entity_poly.entity_id
_entity_poly.type
_entity_poly.pdbx_seq_one_letter_code
_entity_poly.pdbx_strand_id
1 'polypeptide(L)'
;MLFLVLLALLSISTCHAHKETTIHELRIAFNQNRLNSRQLVEFYLGEINKLNLIFKGVLEVNPDALYEANRADRERAANVPRSLVGLHGIPVLLKDNIPTKDKLNTTSGSFALLGSIVPRDAGIVSKLRKSGAIILGKATLSEWSNFRSLSAPSGWSPRGGQGKNPFVLSATPCGSSSGPAISVAANMAAVSIGTETDGSILCPASFNSVVGIKPTVGLTSRAGVIPVSPSLDTIGPICRTVSDAVYVLETIVGFDYNDRDATKKASQYIPYGGYTQFLKADGLKGKRIGVVRNPFFVFSNGSNLHQVFENHLQTLRCILLKS
;
A
#
# COMPACT_ATOMS: atom_id res chain seq x y z
N MET A 1 42.14 11.71 -46.93
CA MET A 1 40.77 11.72 -47.45
C MET A 1 39.94 10.81 -46.55
N LEU A 2 38.97 11.39 -45.82
CA LEU A 2 37.90 10.78 -45.00
C LEU A 2 38.32 9.84 -43.84
N PHE A 3 38.30 10.24 -42.57
CA PHE A 3 37.15 10.47 -41.68
C PHE A 3 36.10 9.35 -41.68
N LEU A 4 36.11 8.51 -40.63
CA LEU A 4 34.88 7.94 -40.08
C LEU A 4 35.12 7.51 -38.62
N VAL A 5 34.87 8.46 -37.72
CA VAL A 5 34.69 8.24 -36.29
C VAL A 5 33.37 7.51 -36.11
N LEU A 6 33.41 6.24 -35.72
CA LEU A 6 32.23 5.49 -35.34
C LEU A 6 31.84 5.90 -33.91
N LEU A 7 30.99 6.92 -33.80
CA LEU A 7 30.28 7.24 -32.56
C LEU A 7 29.30 6.09 -32.29
N ALA A 8 29.75 5.12 -31.49
CA ALA A 8 28.85 4.23 -30.79
C ALA A 8 28.06 5.07 -29.77
N LEU A 9 26.87 5.52 -30.16
CA LEU A 9 25.84 5.95 -29.23
C LEU A 9 25.45 4.72 -28.40
N LEU A 10 26.21 4.47 -27.34
CA LEU A 10 25.71 3.77 -26.17
C LEU A 10 24.50 4.58 -25.69
N SER A 11 23.31 4.16 -26.10
CA SER A 11 22.11 4.47 -25.34
C SER A 11 22.34 3.89 -23.96
N ILE A 12 22.84 4.71 -23.04
CA ILE A 12 22.81 4.44 -21.62
C ILE A 12 21.32 4.25 -21.33
N SER A 13 20.86 2.99 -21.32
CA SER A 13 19.60 2.63 -20.68
C SER A 13 19.71 3.19 -19.29
N THR A 14 19.01 4.30 -19.05
CA THR A 14 18.96 4.92 -17.75
C THR A 14 18.25 3.95 -16.83
N CYS A 15 19.03 3.07 -16.21
CA CYS A 15 18.62 2.23 -15.11
C CYS A 15 18.40 3.17 -13.91
N HIS A 16 17.31 3.93 -13.96
CA HIS A 16 16.85 4.65 -12.79
C HIS A 16 16.31 3.59 -11.83
N ALA A 17 17.11 3.23 -10.84
CA ALA A 17 16.65 2.36 -9.77
C ALA A 17 15.51 3.06 -9.02
N HIS A 18 14.27 2.76 -9.37
CA HIS A 18 13.05 3.30 -8.72
C HIS A 18 12.72 2.60 -7.39
N LYS A 19 13.74 2.01 -6.74
CA LYS A 19 13.61 1.39 -5.43
C LYS A 19 13.59 2.48 -4.37
N GLU A 20 12.77 2.28 -3.35
CA GLU A 20 12.59 3.23 -2.24
C GLU A 20 12.07 4.62 -2.63
N THR A 21 11.72 4.85 -3.90
CA THR A 21 11.21 6.16 -4.36
C THR A 21 9.82 6.43 -3.78
N THR A 22 9.65 7.62 -3.22
CA THR A 22 8.39 8.10 -2.61
C THR A 22 7.42 8.63 -3.67
N ILE A 23 6.13 8.76 -3.33
CA ILE A 23 5.12 9.38 -4.21
C ILE A 23 5.52 10.81 -4.57
N HIS A 24 6.11 11.56 -3.63
CA HIS A 24 6.54 12.93 -3.89
C HIS A 24 7.63 12.99 -4.97
N GLU A 25 8.66 12.15 -4.86
CA GLU A 25 9.74 12.06 -5.85
C GLU A 25 9.24 11.55 -7.20
N LEU A 26 8.34 10.57 -7.22
CA LEU A 26 7.71 10.09 -8.45
C LEU A 26 6.95 11.22 -9.15
N ARG A 27 6.17 12.03 -8.42
CA ARG A 27 5.46 13.19 -8.99
C ARG A 27 6.41 14.24 -9.54
N ILE A 28 7.53 14.51 -8.86
CA ILE A 28 8.58 15.40 -9.39
C ILE A 28 9.16 14.83 -10.69
N ALA A 29 9.49 13.55 -10.72
CA ALA A 29 10.05 12.90 -11.90
C ALA A 29 9.06 12.92 -13.09
N PHE A 30 7.77 12.71 -12.85
CA PHE A 30 6.72 12.85 -13.86
C PHE A 30 6.64 14.27 -14.41
N ASN A 31 6.62 15.29 -13.55
CA ASN A 31 6.53 16.69 -13.98
C ASN A 31 7.78 17.16 -14.75
N GLN A 32 8.93 16.55 -14.46
CA GLN A 32 10.20 16.85 -15.14
C GLN A 32 10.44 15.96 -16.37
N ASN A 33 9.47 15.13 -16.78
CA ASN A 33 9.59 14.16 -17.86
C ASN A 33 10.81 13.22 -17.73
N ARG A 34 11.29 12.98 -16.49
CA ARG A 34 12.38 12.02 -16.19
C ARG A 34 11.88 10.59 -16.08
N LEU A 35 10.59 10.43 -15.82
CA LEU A 35 9.87 9.18 -15.71
C LEU A 35 8.44 9.42 -16.20
N ASN A 36 7.79 8.41 -16.75
CA ASN A 36 6.35 8.41 -16.99
C ASN A 36 5.66 7.22 -16.30
N SER A 37 4.34 7.24 -16.23
CA SER A 37 3.55 6.21 -15.56
C SER A 37 3.73 4.84 -16.20
N ARG A 38 3.84 4.77 -17.54
CA ARG A 38 4.10 3.51 -18.25
C ARG A 38 5.42 2.88 -17.79
N GLN A 39 6.52 3.64 -17.79
CA GLN A 39 7.84 3.19 -17.35
C GLN A 39 7.83 2.74 -15.90
N LEU A 40 7.11 3.45 -15.02
CA LEU A 40 6.96 3.06 -13.62
C LEU A 40 6.19 1.73 -13.48
N VAL A 41 5.12 1.52 -14.26
CA VAL A 41 4.39 0.25 -14.26
C VAL A 41 5.27 -0.87 -14.83
N GLU A 42 5.99 -0.66 -15.93
CA GLU A 42 6.94 -1.62 -16.49
C GLU A 42 8.01 -2.02 -15.46
N PHE A 43 8.53 -1.06 -14.69
CA PHE A 43 9.45 -1.33 -13.59
C PHE A 43 8.85 -2.28 -12.54
N TYR A 44 7.67 -1.99 -12.01
CA TYR A 44 7.06 -2.84 -10.99
C TYR A 44 6.64 -4.21 -11.52
N LEU A 45 6.15 -4.30 -12.76
CA LEU A 45 5.90 -5.59 -13.40
C LEU A 45 7.19 -6.43 -13.52
N GLY A 46 8.31 -5.77 -13.84
CA GLY A 46 9.63 -6.39 -13.84
C GLY A 46 10.05 -6.93 -12.46
N GLU A 47 9.86 -6.14 -11.39
CA GLU A 47 10.18 -6.60 -10.03
C GLU A 47 9.23 -7.71 -9.56
N ILE A 48 7.94 -7.65 -9.91
CA ILE A 48 6.98 -8.73 -9.63
C ILE A 48 7.44 -10.03 -10.31
N ASN A 49 7.80 -10.00 -11.59
CA ASN A 49 8.23 -11.19 -12.31
C ASN A 49 9.47 -11.85 -11.68
N LYS A 50 10.41 -11.04 -11.16
CA LYS A 50 11.63 -11.54 -10.52
C LYS A 50 11.40 -12.06 -9.11
N LEU A 51 10.68 -11.30 -8.29
CA LEU A 51 10.67 -11.48 -6.84
C LEU A 51 9.45 -12.26 -6.34
N ASN A 52 8.34 -12.23 -7.06
CA ASN A 52 7.09 -12.85 -6.60
C ASN A 52 7.13 -14.38 -6.59
N LEU A 53 7.99 -15.00 -7.40
CA LEU A 53 8.26 -16.45 -7.34
C LEU A 53 8.80 -16.89 -5.97
N ILE A 54 9.51 -15.99 -5.28
CA ILE A 54 10.10 -16.23 -3.96
C ILE A 54 9.13 -15.76 -2.87
N PHE A 55 8.68 -14.50 -2.95
CA PHE A 55 7.96 -13.87 -1.84
C PHE A 55 6.46 -14.11 -1.83
N LYS A 56 5.85 -14.43 -2.99
CA LYS A 56 4.41 -14.71 -3.14
C LYS A 56 3.53 -13.60 -2.54
N GLY A 57 3.89 -12.34 -2.80
CA GLY A 57 3.17 -11.15 -2.33
C GLY A 57 2.06 -10.67 -3.28
N VAL A 58 2.18 -10.97 -4.58
CA VAL A 58 1.22 -10.62 -5.63
C VAL A 58 0.49 -11.88 -6.08
N LEU A 59 -0.83 -11.82 -6.11
CA LEU A 59 -1.70 -12.93 -6.50
C LEU A 59 -2.06 -12.88 -7.99
N GLU A 60 -2.32 -11.69 -8.52
CA GLU A 60 -2.70 -11.47 -9.91
C GLU A 60 -2.31 -10.05 -10.35
N VAL A 61 -1.81 -9.89 -11.57
CA VAL A 61 -1.47 -8.59 -12.15
C VAL A 61 -2.63 -8.15 -13.05
N ASN A 62 -2.96 -6.86 -13.04
CA ASN A 62 -3.99 -6.32 -13.93
C ASN A 62 -3.48 -6.35 -15.39
N PRO A 63 -4.12 -7.09 -16.31
CA PRO A 63 -3.67 -7.12 -17.70
C PRO A 63 -3.78 -5.75 -18.39
N ASP A 64 -4.62 -4.86 -17.87
CA ASP A 64 -4.83 -3.53 -18.42
C ASP A 64 -3.92 -2.46 -17.75
N ALA A 65 -3.03 -2.82 -16.81
CA ALA A 65 -2.20 -1.87 -16.06
C ALA A 65 -1.37 -0.94 -16.96
N LEU A 66 -0.74 -1.47 -18.02
CA LEU A 66 0.05 -0.67 -18.97
C LEU A 66 -0.84 0.24 -19.84
N TYR A 67 -2.06 -0.20 -20.15
CA TYR A 67 -3.02 0.63 -20.87
C TYR A 67 -3.47 1.82 -20.01
N GLU A 68 -3.80 1.57 -18.74
CA GLU A 68 -4.16 2.60 -17.77
C GLU A 68 -2.99 3.58 -17.53
N ALA A 69 -1.76 3.08 -17.52
CA ALA A 69 -0.55 3.90 -17.42
C ALA A 69 -0.37 4.84 -18.62
N ASN A 70 -0.49 4.31 -19.84
CA ASN A 70 -0.47 5.13 -21.06
C ASN A 70 -1.58 6.19 -21.03
N ARG A 71 -2.76 5.86 -20.50
CA ARG A 71 -3.86 6.83 -20.36
C ARG A 71 -3.50 7.94 -19.38
N ALA A 72 -2.92 7.61 -18.23
CA ALA A 72 -2.47 8.59 -17.24
C ALA A 72 -1.40 9.54 -17.81
N ASP A 73 -0.49 9.02 -18.64
CA ASP A 73 0.54 9.81 -19.33
C ASP A 73 -0.07 10.79 -20.35
N ARG A 74 -1.04 10.33 -21.15
CA ARG A 74 -1.77 11.21 -22.10
C ARG A 74 -2.53 12.32 -21.37
N GLU A 75 -3.18 12.01 -20.25
CA GLU A 75 -3.91 12.99 -19.45
C GLU A 75 -2.98 14.03 -18.83
N ARG A 76 -1.77 13.62 -18.44
CA ARG A 76 -0.72 14.52 -17.96
C ARG A 76 -0.23 15.44 -19.08
N ALA A 77 0.03 14.91 -20.27
CA ALA A 77 0.42 15.71 -21.43
C ALA A 77 -0.67 16.70 -21.88
N ALA A 78 -1.94 16.33 -21.71
CA ALA A 78 -3.09 17.19 -21.99
C ALA A 78 -3.42 18.17 -20.84
N ASN A 79 -2.64 18.22 -19.76
CA ASN A 79 -2.86 19.08 -18.59
C ASN A 79 -4.28 18.98 -17.99
N VAL A 80 -4.85 17.77 -17.96
CA VAL A 80 -6.17 17.54 -17.37
C VAL A 80 -6.11 17.88 -15.86
N PRO A 81 -7.07 18.64 -15.28
CA PRO A 81 -6.95 19.11 -13.88
C PRO A 81 -6.63 18.02 -12.85
N ARG A 82 -7.18 16.81 -13.02
CA ARG A 82 -6.91 15.68 -12.12
C ARG A 82 -5.46 15.16 -12.17
N SER A 83 -4.71 15.44 -13.24
CA SER A 83 -3.33 14.98 -13.37
C SER A 83 -2.33 15.70 -12.47
N LEU A 84 -2.77 16.79 -11.82
CA LEU A 84 -1.94 17.65 -10.97
C LEU A 84 -1.97 17.24 -9.49
N VAL A 85 -2.89 16.37 -9.09
CA VAL A 85 -3.18 16.08 -7.68
C VAL A 85 -3.22 14.59 -7.36
N GLY A 86 -3.05 14.27 -6.08
CA GLY A 86 -3.24 12.92 -5.53
C GLY A 86 -2.27 11.87 -6.07
N LEU A 87 -2.84 10.75 -6.53
CA LEU A 87 -2.11 9.55 -6.95
C LEU A 87 -2.10 9.38 -8.48
N HIS A 88 -2.27 10.46 -9.26
CA HIS A 88 -2.40 10.37 -10.71
C HIS A 88 -1.17 9.70 -11.36
N GLY A 89 -1.39 8.52 -11.94
CA GLY A 89 -0.36 7.73 -12.60
C GLY A 89 0.51 6.89 -11.66
N ILE A 90 0.17 6.81 -10.37
CA ILE A 90 0.85 5.96 -9.38
C ILE A 90 0.20 4.57 -9.35
N PRO A 91 0.96 3.47 -9.50
CA PRO A 91 0.44 2.12 -9.40
C PRO A 91 0.17 1.70 -7.96
N VAL A 92 -1.03 1.18 -7.70
CA VAL A 92 -1.52 0.75 -6.39
C VAL A 92 -1.87 -0.72 -6.44
N LEU A 93 -1.35 -1.50 -5.49
CA LEU A 93 -1.67 -2.92 -5.33
C LEU A 93 -2.76 -3.12 -4.27
N LEU A 94 -3.80 -3.88 -4.58
CA LEU A 94 -4.95 -4.06 -3.69
C LEU A 94 -4.95 -5.44 -3.04
N LYS A 95 -5.22 -5.56 -1.74
CA LYS A 95 -5.51 -6.88 -1.13
C LYS A 95 -6.64 -7.60 -1.88
N ASP A 96 -6.54 -8.90 -2.09
CA ASP A 96 -7.47 -9.67 -2.93
C ASP A 96 -8.91 -9.81 -2.37
N ASN A 97 -9.20 -9.30 -1.18
CA ASN A 97 -10.57 -9.14 -0.68
C ASN A 97 -11.24 -7.82 -1.10
N ILE A 98 -10.54 -6.94 -1.82
CA ILE A 98 -11.03 -5.66 -2.33
C ILE A 98 -11.46 -5.84 -3.79
N PRO A 99 -12.76 -5.74 -4.12
CA PRO A 99 -13.22 -5.97 -5.48
C PRO A 99 -12.93 -4.82 -6.44
N THR A 100 -12.74 -5.21 -7.70
CA THR A 100 -12.56 -4.32 -8.85
C THR A 100 -13.33 -4.87 -10.04
N LYS A 101 -13.88 -4.01 -10.89
CA LYS A 101 -14.49 -4.35 -12.19
C LYS A 101 -13.47 -4.62 -13.30
N ASP A 102 -12.17 -4.56 -12.99
CA ASP A 102 -11.10 -4.99 -13.90
C ASP A 102 -11.24 -6.47 -14.27
N LYS A 103 -10.44 -6.91 -15.25
CA LYS A 103 -10.22 -8.32 -15.58
C LYS A 103 -9.34 -9.01 -14.53
N LEU A 104 -9.78 -8.95 -13.27
CA LEU A 104 -9.10 -9.46 -12.09
C LEU A 104 -10.09 -10.23 -11.23
N ASN A 105 -9.60 -11.25 -10.53
CA ASN A 105 -10.41 -11.94 -9.55
C ASN A 105 -10.46 -11.18 -8.20
N THR A 106 -11.45 -11.50 -7.39
CA THR A 106 -11.52 -11.06 -5.98
C THR A 106 -11.95 -12.26 -5.16
N THR A 107 -10.98 -13.00 -4.64
CA THR A 107 -11.26 -14.34 -4.12
C THR A 107 -11.05 -14.48 -2.61
N SER A 108 -10.56 -13.42 -1.96
CA SER A 108 -10.10 -13.49 -0.57
C SER A 108 -9.14 -14.67 -0.33
N GLY A 109 -8.33 -15.01 -1.34
CA GLY A 109 -7.39 -16.14 -1.34
C GLY A 109 -8.02 -17.52 -1.57
N SER A 110 -9.34 -17.63 -1.67
CA SER A 110 -10.05 -18.91 -1.79
C SER A 110 -10.31 -19.33 -3.24
N PHE A 111 -10.31 -20.62 -3.54
CA PHE A 111 -10.74 -21.11 -4.86
C PHE A 111 -12.25 -21.03 -5.07
N ALA A 112 -13.05 -20.97 -3.99
CA ALA A 112 -14.51 -20.92 -4.07
C ALA A 112 -15.06 -19.68 -4.80
N LEU A 113 -14.27 -18.59 -4.83
CA LEU A 113 -14.63 -17.32 -5.48
C LEU A 113 -13.88 -17.10 -6.80
N LEU A 114 -13.10 -18.06 -7.27
CA LEU A 114 -12.38 -17.94 -8.54
C LEU A 114 -13.38 -17.83 -9.70
N GLY A 115 -13.23 -16.83 -10.55
CA GLY A 115 -14.16 -16.54 -11.64
C GLY A 115 -15.45 -15.83 -11.22
N SER A 116 -15.61 -15.50 -9.93
CA SER A 116 -16.77 -14.73 -9.47
C SER A 116 -16.78 -13.32 -10.08
N ILE A 117 -17.97 -12.87 -10.51
CA ILE A 117 -18.16 -11.55 -11.12
C ILE A 117 -18.67 -10.58 -10.05
N VAL A 118 -17.86 -9.58 -9.73
CA VAL A 118 -18.26 -8.54 -8.77
C VAL A 118 -19.20 -7.53 -9.45
N PRO A 119 -20.23 -7.00 -8.76
CA PRO A 119 -21.21 -6.11 -9.37
C PRO A 119 -20.69 -4.68 -9.60
N ARG A 120 -19.60 -4.27 -8.90
CA ARG A 120 -18.99 -2.94 -8.98
C ARG A 120 -17.59 -2.92 -8.35
N ASP A 121 -16.86 -1.83 -8.58
CA ASP A 121 -15.66 -1.48 -7.80
C ASP A 121 -16.01 -1.29 -6.32
N ALA A 122 -15.07 -1.64 -5.44
CA ALA A 122 -15.16 -1.22 -4.04
C ALA A 122 -15.20 0.32 -3.94
N GLY A 123 -15.78 0.83 -2.85
CA GLY A 123 -15.88 2.28 -2.61
C GLY A 123 -14.52 2.99 -2.69
N ILE A 124 -13.48 2.40 -2.08
CA ILE A 124 -12.12 2.93 -2.12
C ILE A 124 -11.49 2.87 -3.52
N VAL A 125 -11.80 1.84 -4.32
CA VAL A 125 -11.27 1.69 -5.68
C VAL A 125 -11.83 2.79 -6.58
N SER A 126 -13.13 3.10 -6.42
CA SER A 126 -13.75 4.22 -7.14
C SER A 126 -13.05 5.55 -6.83
N LYS A 127 -12.57 5.77 -5.60
CA LYS A 127 -11.82 6.98 -5.22
C LYS A 127 -10.40 6.97 -5.78
N LEU A 128 -9.70 5.84 -5.73
CA LEU A 128 -8.39 5.66 -6.37
C LEU A 128 -8.45 5.96 -7.88
N ARG A 129 -9.48 5.48 -8.58
CA ARG A 129 -9.67 5.79 -10.00
C ARG A 129 -9.93 7.27 -10.25
N LYS A 130 -10.76 7.91 -9.42
CA LYS A 130 -11.02 9.36 -9.52
C LYS A 130 -9.75 10.20 -9.32
N SER A 131 -8.81 9.74 -8.50
CA SER A 131 -7.50 10.40 -8.36
C SER A 131 -6.49 10.06 -9.45
N GLY A 132 -6.86 9.18 -10.40
CA GLY A 132 -5.99 8.74 -11.49
C GLY A 132 -4.96 7.69 -11.11
N ALA A 133 -5.10 7.03 -9.96
CA ALA A 133 -4.27 5.89 -9.60
C ALA A 133 -4.48 4.72 -10.57
N ILE A 134 -3.43 3.93 -10.79
CA ILE A 134 -3.45 2.75 -11.66
C ILE A 134 -3.59 1.52 -10.76
N ILE A 135 -4.62 0.71 -10.95
CA ILE A 135 -4.73 -0.56 -10.23
C ILE A 135 -3.75 -1.56 -10.84
N LEU A 136 -2.66 -1.82 -10.12
CA LEU A 136 -1.56 -2.69 -10.58
C LEU A 136 -1.99 -4.17 -10.59
N GLY A 137 -2.84 -4.57 -9.64
CA GLY A 137 -3.25 -5.95 -9.47
C GLY A 137 -3.74 -6.24 -8.06
N LYS A 138 -3.77 -7.53 -7.73
CA LYS A 138 -4.25 -8.09 -6.47
C LYS A 138 -3.09 -8.70 -5.68
N ALA A 139 -2.96 -8.33 -4.42
CA ALA A 139 -1.99 -8.87 -3.49
C ALA A 139 -2.54 -10.12 -2.78
N THR A 140 -1.66 -11.05 -2.42
CA THR A 140 -2.01 -12.23 -1.62
C THR A 140 -2.44 -11.82 -0.21
N LEU A 141 -3.09 -12.74 0.51
CA LEU A 141 -3.52 -12.57 1.89
C LEU A 141 -3.56 -13.91 2.62
N SER A 142 -3.73 -13.85 3.94
CA SER A 142 -4.23 -15.01 4.69
C SER A 142 -5.68 -15.27 4.28
N GLU A 143 -6.02 -16.50 3.88
CA GLU A 143 -7.34 -16.84 3.33
C GLU A 143 -8.49 -16.37 4.24
N TRP A 144 -9.55 -15.82 3.63
CA TRP A 144 -10.71 -15.24 4.34
C TRP A 144 -10.31 -14.23 5.42
N SER A 145 -9.29 -13.42 5.14
CA SER A 145 -8.72 -12.44 6.07
C SER A 145 -8.32 -13.05 7.43
N ASN A 146 -7.79 -14.28 7.41
CA ASN A 146 -7.41 -15.08 8.59
C ASN A 146 -8.60 -15.54 9.45
N PHE A 147 -9.82 -15.54 8.91
CA PHE A 147 -11.04 -15.96 9.61
C PHE A 147 -11.55 -17.33 9.13
N ARG A 148 -10.62 -18.27 8.84
CA ARG A 148 -10.94 -19.63 8.37
C ARG A 148 -10.50 -20.74 9.33
N SER A 149 -9.31 -20.62 9.92
CA SER A 149 -8.71 -21.66 10.75
C SER A 149 -7.79 -21.06 11.79
N LEU A 150 -7.78 -21.66 12.99
CA LEU A 150 -6.86 -21.30 14.07
C LEU A 150 -5.42 -21.79 13.82
N SER A 151 -5.23 -22.77 12.93
CA SER A 151 -3.93 -23.40 12.66
C SER A 151 -3.33 -22.99 11.31
N ALA A 152 -4.05 -22.25 10.48
CA ALA A 152 -3.51 -21.79 9.20
C ALA A 152 -2.40 -20.76 9.44
N PRO A 153 -1.23 -20.90 8.82
CA PRO A 153 -0.15 -19.92 8.98
C PRO A 153 -0.53 -18.59 8.33
N SER A 154 -0.12 -17.48 8.95
CA SER A 154 -0.34 -16.16 8.37
C SER A 154 0.37 -16.02 7.02
N GLY A 155 -0.31 -15.39 6.08
CA GLY A 155 0.14 -15.20 4.70
C GLY A 155 -0.12 -16.38 3.78
N TRP A 156 -0.78 -17.43 4.25
CA TRP A 156 -1.18 -18.56 3.41
C TRP A 156 -2.60 -18.44 2.87
N SER A 157 -2.77 -18.80 1.60
CA SER A 157 -4.07 -19.12 1.01
C SER A 157 -3.91 -20.22 -0.04
N PRO A 158 -4.94 -21.02 -0.33
CA PRO A 158 -4.83 -22.09 -1.32
C PRO A 158 -4.56 -21.53 -2.73
N ARG A 159 -5.08 -20.34 -3.07
CA ARG A 159 -4.81 -19.70 -4.37
C ARG A 159 -3.41 -19.06 -4.44
N GLY A 160 -2.96 -18.42 -3.36
CA GLY A 160 -1.70 -17.65 -3.34
C GLY A 160 -0.47 -18.40 -2.85
N GLY A 161 -0.65 -19.57 -2.24
CA GLY A 161 0.40 -20.25 -1.49
C GLY A 161 0.80 -19.48 -0.23
N GLN A 162 2.01 -19.77 0.29
CA GLN A 162 2.56 -19.13 1.49
C GLN A 162 3.39 -17.90 1.13
N GLY A 163 2.93 -16.70 1.53
CA GLY A 163 3.74 -15.48 1.49
C GLY A 163 4.98 -15.60 2.37
N LYS A 164 6.10 -15.01 1.93
CA LYS A 164 7.39 -15.02 2.65
C LYS A 164 7.83 -13.61 2.99
N ASN A 165 8.33 -13.42 4.21
CA ASN A 165 8.85 -12.15 4.67
C ASN A 165 10.15 -11.78 3.89
N PRO A 166 10.26 -10.58 3.29
CA PRO A 166 11.42 -10.20 2.48
C PRO A 166 12.73 -10.06 3.27
N PHE A 167 12.68 -9.86 4.59
CA PHE A 167 13.86 -9.70 5.43
C PHE A 167 14.41 -11.04 5.91
N VAL A 168 13.53 -11.98 6.25
CA VAL A 168 13.89 -13.32 6.71
C VAL A 168 12.86 -14.33 6.17
N LEU A 169 13.25 -15.15 5.19
CA LEU A 169 12.32 -16.07 4.50
C LEU A 169 11.63 -17.09 5.41
N SER A 170 12.24 -17.45 6.54
CA SER A 170 11.65 -18.35 7.55
C SER A 170 10.73 -17.64 8.54
N ALA A 171 10.77 -16.30 8.61
CA ALA A 171 9.91 -15.53 9.49
C ALA A 171 8.50 -15.41 8.92
N THR A 172 7.52 -15.26 9.81
CA THR A 172 6.15 -14.94 9.41
C THR A 172 6.09 -13.56 8.77
N PRO A 173 5.33 -13.37 7.67
CA PRO A 173 4.98 -12.04 7.19
C PRO A 173 3.86 -11.39 8.01
N CYS A 174 3.36 -12.06 9.06
CA CYS A 174 2.08 -11.80 9.72
C CYS A 174 0.92 -11.72 8.69
N GLY A 175 -0.23 -11.20 9.08
CA GLY A 175 -1.42 -11.16 8.24
C GLY A 175 -2.58 -10.44 8.92
N SER A 176 -3.73 -10.33 8.27
CA SER A 176 -4.06 -10.98 7.00
C SER A 176 -3.61 -10.23 5.73
N SER A 177 -3.26 -8.95 5.79
CA SER A 177 -2.74 -8.18 4.64
C SER A 177 -1.26 -8.44 4.36
N SER A 178 -0.89 -9.72 4.29
CA SER A 178 0.49 -10.17 4.10
C SER A 178 1.06 -9.74 2.75
N GLY A 179 0.35 -10.00 1.65
CA GLY A 179 0.79 -9.64 0.31
C GLY A 179 1.01 -8.13 0.09
N PRO A 180 0.08 -7.25 0.54
CA PRO A 180 0.30 -5.80 0.52
C PRO A 180 1.60 -5.36 1.20
N ALA A 181 1.93 -5.91 2.38
CA ALA A 181 3.14 -5.56 3.12
C ALA A 181 4.40 -6.12 2.47
N ILE A 182 4.40 -7.41 2.10
CA ILE A 182 5.49 -8.08 1.38
C ILE A 182 5.83 -7.31 0.10
N SER A 183 4.82 -6.95 -0.69
CA SER A 183 5.01 -6.33 -2.01
C SER A 183 5.59 -4.93 -1.92
N VAL A 184 5.20 -4.16 -0.91
CA VAL A 184 5.73 -2.82 -0.66
C VAL A 184 7.17 -2.88 -0.14
N ALA A 185 7.44 -3.80 0.80
CA ALA A 185 8.77 -4.01 1.37
C ALA A 185 9.79 -4.51 0.33
N ALA A 186 9.35 -5.35 -0.61
CA ALA A 186 10.19 -5.90 -1.68
C ALA A 186 10.24 -5.01 -2.94
N ASN A 187 9.71 -3.78 -2.92
CA ASN A 187 9.59 -2.88 -4.09
C ASN A 187 8.86 -3.50 -5.30
N MET A 188 7.92 -4.41 -5.08
CA MET A 188 7.02 -4.93 -6.12
C MET A 188 5.81 -4.03 -6.37
N ALA A 189 5.59 -3.01 -5.54
CA ALA A 189 4.55 -1.99 -5.73
C ALA A 189 5.00 -0.63 -5.16
N ALA A 190 4.51 0.47 -5.75
CA ALA A 190 4.74 1.81 -5.20
C ALA A 190 4.09 1.94 -3.82
N VAL A 191 2.79 1.61 -3.75
CA VAL A 191 1.98 1.59 -2.53
C VAL A 191 0.96 0.46 -2.62
N SER A 192 0.40 0.06 -1.48
CA SER A 192 -0.65 -0.95 -1.44
C SER A 192 -1.77 -0.60 -0.45
N ILE A 193 -2.89 -1.30 -0.59
CA ILE A 193 -4.05 -1.19 0.29
C ILE A 193 -4.29 -2.52 1.00
N GLY A 194 -4.38 -2.48 2.33
CA GLY A 194 -4.79 -3.57 3.18
C GLY A 194 -6.17 -3.36 3.79
N THR A 195 -6.64 -4.39 4.51
CA THR A 195 -7.86 -4.31 5.33
C THR A 195 -7.56 -4.84 6.72
N GLU A 196 -8.17 -4.24 7.73
CA GLU A 196 -8.01 -4.66 9.11
C GLU A 196 -9.35 -4.80 9.83
N THR A 197 -9.52 -5.96 10.45
CA THR A 197 -10.51 -6.25 11.50
C THR A 197 -9.82 -6.15 12.86
N ASP A 198 -8.73 -6.91 13.02
CA ASP A 198 -7.83 -6.86 14.17
C ASP A 198 -6.41 -7.18 13.70
N GLY A 199 -5.49 -6.22 13.84
CA GLY A 199 -4.05 -6.34 13.50
C GLY A 199 -3.72 -6.53 12.02
N SER A 200 -4.68 -6.76 11.14
CA SER A 200 -4.46 -7.20 9.76
C SER A 200 -3.84 -6.19 8.79
N ILE A 201 -3.65 -4.93 9.17
CA ILE A 201 -2.81 -3.91 8.51
C ILE A 201 -1.55 -3.69 9.35
N LEU A 202 -1.69 -3.43 10.66
CA LEU A 202 -0.60 -3.03 11.54
C LEU A 202 0.43 -4.13 11.76
N CYS A 203 -0.01 -5.38 11.98
CA CYS A 203 0.86 -6.52 12.19
C CYS A 203 1.71 -6.84 10.96
N PRO A 204 1.15 -7.08 9.75
CA PRO A 204 1.98 -7.33 8.58
C PRO A 204 2.86 -6.12 8.22
N ALA A 205 2.40 -4.88 8.46
CA ALA A 205 3.26 -3.71 8.27
C ALA A 205 4.49 -3.74 9.20
N SER A 206 4.28 -3.99 10.50
CA SER A 206 5.37 -4.10 11.48
C SER A 206 6.34 -5.24 11.17
N PHE A 207 5.83 -6.42 10.79
CA PHE A 207 6.68 -7.59 10.54
C PHE A 207 7.49 -7.48 9.25
N ASN A 208 7.04 -6.68 8.28
CA ASN A 208 7.75 -6.46 7.02
C ASN A 208 8.38 -5.06 6.94
N SER A 209 8.60 -4.39 8.09
CA SER A 209 9.30 -3.10 8.18
C SER A 209 8.75 -2.01 7.24
N VAL A 210 7.43 -1.91 7.13
CA VAL A 210 6.73 -0.88 6.36
C VAL A 210 5.70 -0.15 7.23
N VAL A 211 5.21 0.99 6.77
CA VAL A 211 4.18 1.78 7.44
C VAL A 211 2.80 1.25 7.07
N GLY A 212 1.96 1.00 8.08
CA GLY A 212 0.54 0.72 7.91
C GLY A 212 -0.29 1.72 8.69
N ILE A 213 -1.35 2.27 8.09
CA ILE A 213 -2.32 3.09 8.82
C ILE A 213 -3.64 2.34 8.88
N LYS A 214 -4.09 2.02 10.08
CA LYS A 214 -5.45 1.53 10.35
C LYS A 214 -6.34 2.71 10.73
N PRO A 215 -7.18 3.25 9.82
CA PRO A 215 -7.99 4.41 10.15
C PRO A 215 -9.12 4.07 11.14
N THR A 216 -9.77 5.10 11.66
CA THR A 216 -11.04 4.97 12.39
C THR A 216 -12.06 4.24 11.52
N VAL A 217 -12.84 3.33 12.11
CA VAL A 217 -13.90 2.62 11.39
C VAL A 217 -14.87 3.63 10.78
N GLY A 218 -15.16 3.47 9.49
CA GLY A 218 -15.99 4.38 8.71
C GLY A 218 -15.25 5.57 8.09
N LEU A 219 -13.99 5.87 8.45
CA LEU A 219 -13.27 6.96 7.80
C LEU A 219 -13.02 6.68 6.30
N THR A 220 -12.84 5.41 5.97
CA THR A 220 -12.73 4.89 4.59
C THR A 220 -13.89 3.93 4.33
N SER A 221 -14.47 3.99 3.13
CA SER A 221 -15.57 3.10 2.75
C SER A 221 -15.17 1.62 2.76
N ARG A 222 -16.06 0.77 3.28
CA ARG A 222 -15.94 -0.69 3.23
C ARG A 222 -16.85 -1.31 2.17
N ALA A 223 -17.62 -0.48 1.46
CA ALA A 223 -18.57 -0.94 0.47
C ALA A 223 -17.91 -1.85 -0.58
N GLY A 224 -18.44 -3.06 -0.71
CA GLY A 224 -17.99 -4.08 -1.66
C GLY A 224 -16.83 -4.96 -1.17
N VAL A 225 -16.05 -4.52 -0.17
CA VAL A 225 -14.97 -5.36 0.38
C VAL A 225 -15.57 -6.61 1.03
N ILE A 226 -14.98 -7.78 0.78
CA ILE A 226 -15.39 -9.03 1.43
C ILE A 226 -15.16 -8.87 2.95
N PRO A 227 -16.22 -8.86 3.78
CA PRO A 227 -16.13 -8.43 5.17
C PRO A 227 -15.70 -9.57 6.09
N VAL A 228 -15.29 -9.20 7.30
CA VAL A 228 -15.24 -10.09 8.47
C VAL A 228 -16.19 -9.55 9.54
N SER A 229 -16.00 -8.30 9.96
CA SER A 229 -16.85 -7.67 10.98
C SER A 229 -17.13 -6.20 10.67
N PRO A 230 -18.38 -5.82 10.37
CA PRO A 230 -18.74 -4.43 10.16
C PRO A 230 -18.48 -3.49 11.34
N SER A 231 -18.26 -3.98 12.57
CA SER A 231 -17.93 -3.11 13.70
C SER A 231 -16.45 -2.76 13.80
N LEU A 232 -15.58 -3.54 13.14
CA LEU A 232 -14.12 -3.44 13.26
C LEU A 232 -13.43 -3.15 11.92
N ASP A 233 -14.02 -3.63 10.82
CA ASP A 233 -13.42 -3.59 9.50
C ASP A 233 -13.14 -2.15 9.05
N THR A 234 -11.93 -1.95 8.57
CA THR A 234 -11.47 -0.70 7.97
C THR A 234 -10.42 -0.96 6.90
N ILE A 235 -10.30 -0.02 5.95
CA ILE A 235 -9.42 -0.14 4.79
C ILE A 235 -8.32 0.90 4.95
N GLY A 236 -7.07 0.51 4.78
CA GLY A 236 -5.96 1.41 5.04
C GLY A 236 -4.75 1.18 4.15
N PRO A 237 -3.91 2.22 4.02
CA PRO A 237 -2.69 2.14 3.24
C PRO A 237 -1.62 1.33 3.95
N ILE A 238 -0.82 0.62 3.15
CA ILE A 238 0.46 0.05 3.54
C ILE A 238 1.51 0.58 2.55
N CYS A 239 2.52 1.29 3.05
CA CYS A 239 3.50 2.04 2.26
C CYS A 239 4.88 2.01 2.93
N ARG A 240 5.96 2.34 2.22
CA ARG A 240 7.31 2.41 2.82
C ARG A 240 7.49 3.60 3.76
N THR A 241 6.81 4.72 3.47
CA THR A 241 6.94 5.97 4.24
C THR A 241 5.61 6.43 4.81
N VAL A 242 5.67 7.22 5.89
CA VAL A 242 4.48 7.86 6.49
C VAL A 242 3.84 8.84 5.50
N SER A 243 4.65 9.59 4.75
CA SER A 243 4.15 10.51 3.72
C SER A 243 3.33 9.79 2.65
N ASP A 244 3.83 8.66 2.14
CA ASP A 244 3.11 7.89 1.12
C ASP A 244 1.80 7.32 1.68
N ALA A 245 1.83 6.78 2.90
CA ALA A 245 0.63 6.30 3.58
C ALA A 245 -0.41 7.43 3.76
N VAL A 246 0.03 8.64 4.09
CA VAL A 246 -0.87 9.80 4.22
C VAL A 246 -1.45 10.25 2.87
N TYR A 247 -0.66 10.28 1.79
CA TYR A 247 -1.18 10.58 0.45
C TYR A 247 -2.25 9.57 0.00
N VAL A 248 -2.03 8.29 0.29
CA VAL A 248 -2.99 7.24 -0.02
C VAL A 248 -4.24 7.36 0.85
N LEU A 249 -4.08 7.58 2.16
CA LEU A 249 -5.20 7.78 3.08
C LEU A 249 -6.08 8.95 2.61
N GLU A 250 -5.47 10.12 2.37
CA GLU A 250 -6.16 11.32 1.89
C GLU A 250 -6.97 11.06 0.61
N THR A 251 -6.50 10.16 -0.26
CA THR A 251 -7.21 9.77 -1.47
C THR A 251 -8.47 8.93 -1.20
N ILE A 252 -8.45 8.07 -0.17
CA ILE A 252 -9.52 7.06 0.06
C ILE A 252 -10.52 7.44 1.16
N VAL A 253 -10.21 8.44 2.01
CA VAL A 253 -11.12 8.92 3.06
C VAL A 253 -12.40 9.54 2.52
N GLY A 254 -13.45 9.53 3.34
CA GLY A 254 -14.67 10.30 3.10
C GLY A 254 -15.91 9.48 2.79
N PHE A 255 -17.02 10.20 2.62
CA PHE A 255 -18.35 9.65 2.52
C PHE A 255 -18.49 8.68 1.34
N ASP A 256 -19.23 7.61 1.55
CA ASP A 256 -19.72 6.72 0.49
C ASP A 256 -21.17 6.37 0.78
N TYR A 257 -22.03 6.62 -0.20
CA TYR A 257 -23.46 6.30 -0.12
C TYR A 257 -23.72 4.82 0.17
N ASN A 258 -22.88 3.93 -0.36
CA ASN A 258 -23.02 2.48 -0.18
C ASN A 258 -22.46 1.98 1.16
N ASP A 259 -21.87 2.87 1.96
CA ASP A 259 -21.42 2.60 3.33
C ASP A 259 -21.77 3.81 4.22
N ARG A 260 -22.96 4.39 3.99
CA ARG A 260 -23.35 5.67 4.61
C ARG A 260 -23.40 5.58 6.13
N ASP A 261 -23.80 4.44 6.67
CA ASP A 261 -24.01 4.25 8.11
C ASP A 261 -22.68 4.34 8.87
N ALA A 262 -21.58 3.86 8.30
CA ALA A 262 -20.25 4.03 8.87
C ALA A 262 -19.60 5.36 8.47
N THR A 263 -19.72 5.75 7.19
CA THR A 263 -18.92 6.88 6.66
C THR A 263 -19.49 8.25 6.96
N LYS A 264 -20.80 8.40 7.18
CA LYS A 264 -21.44 9.72 7.41
C LYS A 264 -20.86 10.45 8.61
N LYS A 265 -20.73 9.77 9.76
CA LYS A 265 -20.19 10.39 10.98
C LYS A 265 -18.68 10.59 10.89
N ALA A 266 -17.94 9.57 10.45
CA ALA A 266 -16.48 9.63 10.38
C ALA A 266 -15.98 10.73 9.42
N SER A 267 -16.70 10.99 8.32
CA SER A 267 -16.32 12.01 7.34
C SER A 267 -16.35 13.43 7.89
N GLN A 268 -17.11 13.70 8.96
CA GLN A 268 -17.15 15.01 9.62
C GLN A 268 -15.81 15.36 10.31
N TYR A 269 -14.98 14.35 10.60
CA TYR A 269 -13.68 14.52 11.24
C TYR A 269 -12.53 14.56 10.23
N ILE A 270 -12.84 14.63 8.93
CA ILE A 270 -11.80 14.87 7.92
C ILE A 270 -11.35 16.33 8.07
N PRO A 271 -10.05 16.56 8.31
CA PRO A 271 -9.52 17.90 8.54
C PRO A 271 -9.71 18.79 7.31
N TYR A 272 -10.11 20.04 7.54
CA TYR A 272 -10.11 21.06 6.50
C TYR A 272 -8.69 21.23 5.95
N GLY A 273 -8.48 21.05 4.65
CA GLY A 273 -7.15 21.06 4.02
C GLY A 273 -6.46 19.69 3.94
N GLY A 274 -7.09 18.60 4.36
CA GLY A 274 -6.59 17.23 4.16
C GLY A 274 -5.60 16.75 5.24
N TYR A 275 -5.10 15.53 5.10
CA TYR A 275 -4.18 14.93 6.09
C TYR A 275 -2.72 15.30 5.82
N THR A 276 -2.38 15.63 4.57
CA THR A 276 -1.02 15.99 4.16
C THR A 276 -0.47 17.21 4.91
N GLN A 277 -1.33 18.11 5.37
CA GLN A 277 -0.95 19.26 6.22
C GLN A 277 -0.28 18.86 7.55
N PHE A 278 -0.45 17.62 8.00
CA PHE A 278 0.13 17.11 9.24
C PHE A 278 1.49 16.44 9.05
N LEU A 279 2.02 16.36 7.82
CA LEU A 279 3.37 15.90 7.52
C LEU A 279 4.40 16.98 7.90
N LYS A 280 4.60 17.17 9.21
CA LYS A 280 5.52 18.16 9.79
C LYS A 280 6.69 17.45 10.45
N ALA A 281 7.91 17.81 10.07
CA ALA A 281 9.13 17.21 10.62
C ALA A 281 9.26 17.41 12.14
N ASP A 282 8.72 18.51 12.66
CA ASP A 282 8.66 18.88 14.08
C ASP A 282 7.30 18.53 14.73
N GLY A 283 6.46 17.72 14.09
CA GLY A 283 5.09 17.44 14.54
C GLY A 283 4.98 16.86 15.96
N LEU A 284 6.05 16.27 16.47
CA LEU A 284 6.13 15.76 17.84
C LEU A 284 6.37 16.86 18.89
N LYS A 285 6.88 18.05 18.53
CA LYS A 285 7.15 19.13 19.50
C LYS A 285 5.89 19.44 20.32
N GLY A 286 6.05 19.44 21.65
CA GLY A 286 4.97 19.69 22.62
C GLY A 286 3.92 18.58 22.76
N LYS A 287 4.08 17.41 22.11
CA LYS A 287 3.14 16.29 22.26
C LYS A 287 3.41 15.48 23.54
N ARG A 288 2.36 14.83 24.04
CA ARG A 288 2.42 13.88 25.18
C ARG A 288 2.09 12.50 24.66
N ILE A 289 2.99 11.53 24.88
CA ILE A 289 2.81 10.15 24.42
C ILE A 289 2.72 9.23 25.64
N GLY A 290 1.60 8.51 25.75
CA GLY A 290 1.45 7.44 26.74
C GLY A 290 2.03 6.13 26.20
N VAL A 291 2.93 5.50 26.95
CA VAL A 291 3.54 4.22 26.56
C VAL A 291 2.85 3.08 27.30
N VAL A 292 2.03 2.30 26.59
CA VAL A 292 1.27 1.17 27.17
C VAL A 292 2.17 -0.07 27.25
N ARG A 293 2.96 -0.18 28.32
CA ARG A 293 3.94 -1.29 28.48
C ARG A 293 3.29 -2.64 28.76
N ASN A 294 2.38 -2.71 29.72
CA ASN A 294 1.70 -3.94 30.13
C ASN A 294 0.28 -3.97 29.51
N PRO A 295 -0.19 -5.07 28.90
CA PRO A 295 0.49 -6.36 28.66
C PRO A 295 1.23 -6.48 27.32
N PHE A 296 1.25 -5.44 26.50
CA PHE A 296 1.64 -5.56 25.08
C PHE A 296 3.15 -5.55 24.80
N PHE A 297 3.97 -4.96 25.68
CA PHE A 297 5.42 -4.81 25.52
C PHE A 297 6.18 -5.37 26.73
N VAL A 298 5.82 -6.59 27.13
CA VAL A 298 6.56 -7.37 28.13
C VAL A 298 7.67 -8.14 27.42
N PHE A 299 8.85 -7.54 27.35
CA PHE A 299 10.02 -8.18 26.78
C PHE A 299 10.81 -8.90 27.86
N SER A 300 11.43 -10.03 27.52
CA SER A 300 12.44 -10.65 28.40
C SER A 300 13.57 -9.65 28.65
N ASN A 301 13.99 -9.52 29.91
CA ASN A 301 15.02 -8.58 30.31
C ASN A 301 16.32 -8.84 29.52
N GLY A 302 16.93 -7.78 28.98
CA GLY A 302 18.14 -7.88 28.16
C GLY A 302 17.93 -8.36 26.71
N SER A 303 16.71 -8.69 26.27
CA SER A 303 16.47 -9.09 24.88
C SER A 303 16.75 -7.96 23.87
N ASN A 304 17.15 -8.33 22.64
CA ASN A 304 17.37 -7.37 21.57
C ASN A 304 16.14 -6.49 21.30
N LEU A 305 14.93 -7.07 21.38
CA LEU A 305 13.67 -6.32 21.22
C LEU A 305 13.48 -5.28 22.32
N HIS A 306 13.81 -5.61 23.57
CA HIS A 306 13.77 -4.65 24.67
C HIS A 306 14.71 -3.47 24.41
N GLN A 307 15.95 -3.74 24.00
CA GLN A 307 16.94 -2.70 23.72
C GLN A 307 16.51 -1.79 22.55
N VAL A 308 16.03 -2.38 21.46
CA VAL A 308 15.51 -1.62 20.30
C VAL A 308 14.33 -0.75 20.70
N PHE A 309 13.40 -1.29 21.51
CA PHE A 309 12.26 -0.52 22.00
C PHE A 309 12.68 0.68 22.85
N GLU A 310 13.57 0.49 23.83
CA GLU A 310 14.05 1.59 24.67
C GLU A 310 14.84 2.64 23.84
N ASN A 311 15.63 2.21 22.86
CA ASN A 311 16.33 3.12 21.95
C ASN A 311 15.37 3.98 21.12
N HIS A 312 14.28 3.39 20.61
CA HIS A 312 13.23 4.15 19.92
C HIS A 312 12.51 5.12 20.85
N LEU A 313 12.20 4.70 22.09
CA LEU A 313 11.59 5.59 23.07
C LEU A 313 12.50 6.76 23.43
N GLN A 314 13.81 6.52 23.55
CA GLN A 314 14.79 7.57 23.79
C GLN A 314 14.89 8.53 22.60
N THR A 315 14.83 8.02 21.37
CA THR A 315 14.75 8.85 20.15
C THR A 315 13.54 9.77 20.19
N LEU A 316 12.35 9.23 20.52
CA LEU A 316 11.13 10.03 20.67
C LEU A 316 11.28 11.10 21.75
N ARG A 317 11.85 10.77 22.92
CA ARG A 317 12.11 11.74 24.00
C ARG A 317 13.03 12.87 23.55
N CYS A 318 14.13 12.56 22.85
CA CYS A 318 15.04 13.57 22.33
C CYS A 318 14.33 14.55 21.36
N ILE A 319 13.41 14.06 20.53
CA ILE A 319 12.63 14.93 19.63
C ILE A 319 11.62 15.77 20.42
N LEU A 320 11.00 15.21 21.46
CA LEU A 320 10.03 15.92 22.31
C LEU A 320 10.67 17.04 23.15
N LEU A 321 11.91 16.85 23.61
CA LEU A 321 12.62 17.74 24.53
C LEU A 321 13.49 18.81 23.84
N LYS A 322 13.72 18.70 22.52
CA LYS A 322 14.31 19.78 21.72
C LYS A 322 13.25 20.87 21.51
N SER A 323 12.93 21.60 22.57
CA SER A 323 11.93 22.68 22.56
C SER A 323 12.50 24.00 23.03
#